data_AF-A0A2X1QME7-F1
#
_entry.id   AF-A0A2X1QME7-F1
#
_cell.length_a   1.000
_cell.length_b   1.000
_cell.length_c   1.000
_cell.angle_alpha   90.00
_cell.angle_beta   90.00
_cell.angle_gamma   90.00
#
_symmetry.space_group_name_H-M   'P 1'
#
loop_
_entity.id
_entity.type
_entity.pdbx_description
1 polymer ?
#
loop_
_entity_poly.entity_id
_entity_poly.type
_entity_poly.pdbx_seq_one_letter_code
_entity_poly.pdbx_strand_id
1 'polypeptide(L)' 'MKNMLLLSSSKYKNTGYLEHTLPWLQNFLADYRSKTIAFVPYAGVSRTFDEYEKTVQMHFLI' A
#
# COMPACT_ATOMS: atom_id res chain seq x y z
N MET A 1 5.34 21.23 -5.27
CA MET A 1 4.44 20.86 -4.16
C MET A 1 4.67 19.39 -3.80
N LYS A 2 4.46 18.98 -2.55
CA LYS A 2 4.63 17.57 -2.13
C LYS A 2 3.36 16.78 -2.48
N ASN A 3 3.51 15.60 -3.06
CA ASN A 3 2.40 14.69 -3.38
C ASN A 3 2.40 13.54 -2.36
N MET A 4 1.45 13.51 -1.43
CA MET A 4 1.44 12.57 -0.31
C MET A 4 0.03 12.06 -0.02
N LEU A 5 -0.12 10.74 0.09
CA LEU A 5 -1.31 10.08 0.63
C LEU A 5 -0.96 9.52 2.01
N LEU A 6 -1.59 10.05 3.07
CA LEU A 6 -1.36 9.65 4.46
C LEU A 6 -2.59 8.94 5.00
N LEU A 7 -2.45 7.65 5.34
CA LEU A 7 -3.52 6.80 5.83
C LEU A 7 -3.32 6.53 7.32
N SER A 8 -4.38 6.67 8.12
CA SER A 8 -4.32 6.48 9.58
C SER A 8 -4.08 5.02 9.98
N SER A 9 -4.62 4.08 9.20
CA SER A 9 -4.52 2.64 9.47
C SER A 9 -4.62 1.85 8.16
N SER A 10 -4.02 0.66 8.14
CA SER A 10 -4.15 -0.29 7.04
C SER A 10 -5.43 -1.13 7.08
N LYS A 11 -6.24 -1.04 8.15
CA LYS A 11 -7.53 -1.73 8.31
C LYS A 11 -8.56 -0.83 8.98
N TYR A 12 -9.82 -1.01 8.63
CA TYR A 12 -10.95 -0.33 9.26
C TYR A 12 -12.10 -1.31 9.52
N LYS A 13 -12.54 -1.41 10.78
CA LYS A 13 -13.58 -2.37 11.22
C LYS A 13 -13.26 -3.80 10.72
N ASN A 14 -14.15 -4.37 9.91
CA ASN A 14 -14.08 -5.74 9.41
C ASN A 14 -13.48 -5.83 7.99
N THR A 15 -12.91 -4.74 7.47
CA THR A 15 -12.25 -4.76 6.15
C THR A 15 -10.95 -5.53 6.18
N GLY A 16 -10.62 -6.12 5.03
CA GLY A 16 -9.32 -6.68 4.75
C GLY A 16 -8.21 -5.63 4.78
N TYR A 17 -6.97 -6.11 4.61
CA TYR A 17 -5.80 -5.23 4.54
C TYR A 17 -5.94 -4.27 3.34
N LEU A 18 -5.80 -2.97 3.57
CA LEU A 18 -5.90 -1.86 2.59
C LEU A 18 -7.22 -1.74 1.81
N GLU A 19 -8.15 -2.68 1.95
CA GLU A 19 -9.40 -2.74 1.18
C GLU A 19 -10.18 -1.42 1.19
N HIS A 20 -10.39 -0.83 2.38
CA HIS A 20 -11.11 0.44 2.52
C HIS A 20 -10.40 1.66 1.89
N THR A 21 -9.12 1.52 1.52
CA THR A 21 -8.28 2.60 0.98
C THR A 21 -8.01 2.47 -0.52
N LEU A 22 -8.43 1.35 -1.14
CA LEU A 22 -8.16 1.05 -2.55
C LEU A 22 -8.57 2.19 -3.50
N PRO A 23 -9.74 2.85 -3.36
CA PRO A 23 -10.11 3.95 -4.25
C PRO A 23 -9.12 5.13 -4.22
N TRP A 24 -8.59 5.45 -3.03
CA TRP A 24 -7.62 6.52 -2.88
C TRP A 24 -6.24 6.13 -3.41
N LEU A 25 -5.81 4.88 -3.17
CA LEU A 25 -4.56 4.35 -3.72
C LEU A 25 -4.59 4.36 -5.25
N GLN A 26 -5.68 3.86 -5.87
CA GLN A 26 -5.83 3.83 -7.32
C GLN A 26 -5.79 5.23 -7.94
N ASN A 27 -6.47 6.21 -7.33
CA ASN A 27 -6.44 7.58 -7.80
C ASN A 27 -5.06 8.22 -7.63
N PHE A 28 -4.41 8.00 -6.48
CA PHE A 28 -3.09 8.55 -6.19
C PHE A 28 -1.99 7.99 -7.10
N LEU A 29 -2.10 6.72 -7.49
CA LEU A 29 -1.13 6.01 -8.32
C LEU A 29 -1.45 6.02 -9.81
N ALA A 30 -2.55 6.67 -10.24
CA ALA A 30 -3.01 6.66 -11.63
C ALA A 30 -1.90 7.06 -12.62
N ASP A 31 -1.13 8.09 -12.29
CA ASP A 31 -0.02 8.61 -13.12
C ASP A 31 1.29 7.81 -12.99
N TYR A 32 1.31 6.76 -12.17
CA TYR A 32 2.51 5.99 -11.80
C TYR A 32 2.43 4.50 -12.20
N ARG A 33 1.38 4.07 -12.91
CA ARG A 33 1.16 2.65 -13.27
C ARG A 33 2.30 1.99 -14.05
N SER A 34 3.09 2.75 -14.81
CA SER A 34 4.24 2.26 -15.56
C SER A 34 5.58 2.43 -14.84
N LYS A 35 5.55 2.86 -13.57
CA LYS A 35 6.75 3.17 -12.79
C LYS A 35 7.00 2.09 -11.74
N THR A 36 8.28 1.90 -11.44
CA THR A 36 8.70 1.09 -10.29
C THR A 36 8.38 1.83 -9.00
N ILE A 37 7.72 1.14 -8.07
CA ILE A 37 7.42 1.64 -6.72
C ILE A 37 8.36 0.93 -5.75
N ALA A 38 9.12 1.68 -4.97
CA ALA A 38 9.94 1.13 -3.89
C ALA A 38 9.08 0.94 -2.63
N PHE A 39 9.13 -0.25 -2.04
CA PHE A 39 8.47 -0.55 -0.77
C PHE A 39 9.48 -0.50 0.39
N VAL A 40 9.09 0.07 1.53
CA VAL A 40 9.95 0.23 2.72
C VAL A 40 9.37 -0.59 3.89
N PRO A 41 9.88 -1.81 4.15
CA PRO A 41 9.22 -2.79 5.03
C PRO A 41 9.64 -2.72 6.51
N TYR A 42 10.56 -1.83 6.88
CA TYR A 42 11.26 -1.88 8.18
C TYR A 42 10.38 -1.71 9.43
N ALA A 43 9.13 -1.28 9.28
CA ALA A 43 8.17 -1.24 10.38
C ALA A 43 7.58 -2.63 10.74
N GLY A 44 7.68 -3.61 9.85
CA GLY A 44 7.22 -4.98 10.10
C GLY A 44 8.22 -5.75 10.96
N VAL A 45 7.85 -6.06 12.21
CA VAL A 45 8.72 -6.78 13.16
C VAL A 45 8.46 -8.29 13.17
N SER A 46 7.19 -8.71 13.05
CA SER A 46 6.76 -10.11 13.21
C SER A 46 6.68 -10.91 11.91
N ARG A 47 7.20 -10.37 10.81
CA ARG A 47 7.20 -10.96 9.46
C ARG A 47 8.49 -10.61 8.76
N THR A 48 8.90 -11.41 7.79
CA THR A 48 10.03 -11.07 6.91
C THR A 48 9.67 -9.92 5.97
N PHE A 49 10.69 -9.26 5.42
CA PHE A 49 10.50 -8.17 4.46
C PHE A 49 9.84 -8.69 3.17
N ASP A 50 10.24 -9.86 2.69
CA ASP A 50 9.67 -10.51 1.50
C ASP A 50 8.18 -10.84 1.67
N GLU A 51 7.79 -11.37 2.83
CA GLU A 51 6.38 -11.63 3.15
C GLU A 51 5.55 -10.33 3.17
N TYR A 52 6.14 -9.26 3.70
CA TYR A 52 5.48 -7.96 3.75
C TYR A 52 5.32 -7.37 2.34
N GLU A 53 6.37 -7.38 1.54
CA GLU A 53 6.34 -6.91 0.16
C GLU A 53 5.29 -7.66 -0.65
N LYS A 54 5.26 -8.99 -0.58
CA LYS A 54 4.26 -9.81 -1.26
C LYS A 54 2.83 -9.46 -0.87
N THR A 55 2.59 -9.17 0.42
CA THR A 55 1.26 -8.75 0.92
C THR A 55 0.82 -7.41 0.32
N VAL A 56 1.75 -6.44 0.27
CA VAL A 56 1.47 -5.10 -0.27
C VAL A 56 1.27 -5.17 -1.77
N GLN A 57 2.11 -5.93 -2.49
CA GLN A 57 2.06 -6.05 -3.94
C GLN A 57 0.69 -6.51 -4.46
N MET A 58 0.03 -7.46 -3.77
CA MET A 58 -1.33 -7.91 -4.13
C MET A 58 -2.38 -6.79 -4.22
N HIS A 59 -2.16 -5.66 -3.54
CA HIS A 59 -3.09 -4.53 -3.51
C HIS A 59 -2.66 -3.37 -4.43
N PHE A 60 -1.47 -3.47 -5.04
CA PHE A 60 -0.86 -2.44 -5.89
C PHE A 60 -0.74 -2.87 -7.36
N LEU A 61 -1.02 -4.13 -7.69
CA LEU A 61 -1.01 -4.67 -9.07
C LEU A 61 -2.32 -4.43 -9.85
N ILE A 62 -3.10 -3.41 -9.49
CA ILE A 62 -4.43 -3.11 -10.08
C ILE A 62 -4.39 -1.93 -11.05
#